data_AF-A0A525HED0-F1
#
_entry.id   AF-A0A525HED0-F1
#
_cell.length_a   1.000
_cell.length_b   1.000
_cell.length_c   1.000
_cell.angle_alpha   90.00
_cell.angle_beta   90.00
_cell.angle_gamma   90.00
#
_symmetry.space_group_name_H-M   'P 1'
#
loop_
_entity.id
_entity.type
_entity.pdbx_description
1 polymer ?
#
loop_
_entity_poly.entity_id
_entity_poly.type
_entity_poly.pdbx_seq_one_letter_code
_entity_poly.pdbx_strand_id
1 'polypeptide(L)'
;MAAVPMGGDGLDERVFATIDNVVDHGGDAWWLHLSQCRTCGQHWMIAQEERIFDEHFMRRLTVDEARRISIDANWPVEFLSYERVLKTGHALRVRPCIFLERLSPSLVWTAEDLRRERPDISVEEIALLLGVTATQAKRLLAAASSGQGSWWQRTRHLLGL
;
A
#
# COMPACT_ATOMS: atom_id res chain seq x y z
N MET A 1 -6.88 -7.40 -12.25
CA MET A 1 -6.60 -6.31 -11.31
C MET A 1 -6.74 -5.00 -12.07
N ALA A 2 -7.06 -3.92 -11.36
CA ALA A 2 -7.10 -2.56 -11.89
C ALA A 2 -6.29 -1.63 -10.96
N ALA A 3 -5.84 -0.50 -11.49
CA ALA A 3 -5.24 0.59 -10.73
C ALA A 3 -6.09 1.85 -11.00
N VAL A 4 -6.40 2.59 -9.95
CA VAL A 4 -7.12 3.86 -10.02
C VAL A 4 -6.25 4.93 -9.36
N PRO A 5 -5.74 5.92 -10.13
CA PRO A 5 -4.84 6.92 -9.60
C PRO A 5 -5.55 7.75 -8.55
N MET A 6 -4.85 8.04 -7.46
CA MET A 6 -5.31 8.93 -6.41
C MET A 6 -5.20 10.38 -6.89
N GLY A 7 -6.28 11.13 -6.73
CA GLY A 7 -6.37 12.52 -7.17
C GLY A 7 -6.26 12.73 -8.69
N GLY A 8 -5.76 13.91 -9.08
CA GLY A 8 -5.61 14.30 -10.49
C GLY A 8 -6.91 14.80 -11.13
N ASP A 9 -7.53 13.97 -11.98
CA ASP A 9 -8.73 14.31 -12.74
C ASP A 9 -10.04 13.92 -12.02
N GLY A 10 -9.95 13.51 -10.74
CA GLY A 10 -11.06 13.06 -9.90
C GLY A 10 -11.63 11.70 -10.32
N LEU A 11 -10.86 10.86 -11.00
CA LEU A 11 -11.30 9.50 -11.36
C LEU A 11 -11.55 8.65 -10.12
N ASP A 12 -10.66 8.69 -9.14
CA ASP A 12 -10.85 8.07 -7.83
C ASP A 12 -12.16 8.52 -7.18
N GLU A 13 -12.42 9.83 -7.11
CA GLU A 13 -13.66 10.37 -6.53
C GLU A 13 -14.89 9.77 -7.21
N ARG A 14 -14.89 9.68 -8.55
CA ARG A 14 -16.02 9.09 -9.30
C ARG A 14 -16.16 7.58 -9.06
N VAL A 15 -15.05 6.85 -8.96
CA VAL A 15 -15.06 5.41 -8.68
C VAL A 15 -15.58 5.16 -7.26
N PHE A 16 -15.00 5.81 -6.27
CA PHE A 16 -15.34 5.65 -4.85
C PHE A 16 -16.68 6.28 -4.48
N ALA A 17 -17.22 7.20 -5.28
CA ALA A 17 -18.62 7.62 -5.18
C ALA A 17 -19.61 6.47 -5.43
N THR A 18 -19.19 5.29 -5.89
CA THR A 18 -20.06 4.12 -6.06
C THR A 18 -19.65 2.92 -5.21
N ILE A 19 -18.56 3.02 -4.45
CA ILE A 19 -17.96 1.90 -3.73
C ILE A 19 -17.99 2.22 -2.24
N ASP A 20 -18.71 1.41 -1.48
CA ASP A 20 -18.78 1.50 -0.02
C ASP A 20 -17.75 0.55 0.60
N ASN A 21 -17.03 1.03 1.62
CA ASN A 21 -16.16 0.18 2.44
C ASN A 21 -17.03 -0.76 3.29
N VAL A 22 -16.71 -2.06 3.27
CA VAL A 22 -17.43 -3.10 4.00
C VAL A 22 -16.66 -3.49 5.27
N VAL A 23 -15.35 -3.74 5.14
CA VAL A 23 -14.49 -4.05 6.28
C VAL A 23 -13.04 -3.68 5.98
N ASP A 24 -12.42 -2.97 6.92
CA ASP A 24 -10.98 -2.74 6.92
C ASP A 24 -10.25 -3.97 7.45
N HIS A 25 -9.11 -4.30 6.86
CA HIS A 25 -8.21 -5.29 7.46
C HIS A 25 -7.67 -4.77 8.80
N GLY A 26 -7.28 -3.49 8.84
CA GLY A 26 -6.72 -2.83 10.02
C GLY A 26 -5.35 -3.36 10.45
N GLY A 27 -4.85 -2.84 11.58
CA GLY A 27 -3.59 -3.23 12.19
C GLY A 27 -2.36 -2.86 11.35
N ASP A 28 -1.52 -3.85 11.07
CA ASP A 28 -0.30 -3.66 10.30
C ASP A 28 -0.56 -3.51 8.79
N ALA A 29 -1.69 -4.05 8.28
CA ALA A 29 -2.12 -3.90 6.89
C ALA A 29 -3.19 -2.80 6.71
N TRP A 30 -2.88 -1.61 7.23
CA TRP A 30 -3.74 -0.43 7.22
C TRP A 30 -4.21 0.02 5.82
N TRP A 31 -3.51 -0.40 4.77
CA TRP A 31 -3.83 -0.09 3.38
C TRP A 31 -4.97 -0.95 2.79
N LEU A 32 -5.31 -2.07 3.44
CA LEU A 32 -6.14 -3.13 2.85
C LEU A 32 -7.56 -3.10 3.38
N HIS A 33 -8.54 -3.14 2.47
CA HIS A 33 -9.95 -3.23 2.83
C HIS A 33 -10.77 -3.99 1.78
N LEU A 34 -11.92 -4.50 2.22
CA LEU A 34 -12.97 -5.07 1.38
C LEU A 34 -14.02 -4.00 1.14
N SER A 35 -14.42 -3.84 -0.12
CA SER A 35 -15.45 -2.89 -0.52
C SER A 35 -16.48 -3.55 -1.43
N GLN A 36 -17.64 -2.91 -1.57
CA GLN A 36 -18.70 -3.32 -2.47
C GLN A 36 -19.22 -2.13 -3.28
N CYS A 37 -19.39 -2.32 -4.59
CA CYS A 37 -20.08 -1.33 -5.40
C CYS A 37 -21.58 -1.34 -5.10
N ARG A 38 -22.14 -0.21 -4.67
CA ARG A 38 -23.57 -0.07 -4.35
C ARG A 38 -24.49 -0.13 -5.57
N THR A 39 -23.96 0.12 -6.77
CA THR A 39 -24.74 0.12 -8.01
C THR A 39 -24.89 -1.29 -8.60
N CYS A 40 -23.84 -2.12 -8.58
CA CYS A 40 -23.84 -3.43 -9.23
C CYS A 40 -23.57 -4.61 -8.29
N GLY A 41 -23.32 -4.36 -7.00
CA GLY A 41 -23.05 -5.38 -5.99
C GLY A 41 -21.66 -6.03 -6.08
N GLN A 42 -20.79 -5.58 -7.00
CA GLN A 42 -19.46 -6.14 -7.19
C GLN A 42 -18.56 -5.89 -5.98
N HIS A 43 -17.98 -6.96 -5.43
CA HIS A 43 -17.01 -6.90 -4.35
C HIS A 43 -15.58 -6.66 -4.86
N TRP A 44 -14.80 -5.91 -4.09
CA TRP A 44 -13.43 -5.54 -4.40
C TRP A 44 -12.56 -5.69 -3.16
N MET A 45 -11.40 -6.31 -3.32
CA MET A 45 -10.29 -6.16 -2.39
C MET A 45 -9.46 -4.98 -2.88
N ILE A 46 -9.27 -3.97 -2.04
CA ILE A 46 -8.62 -2.72 -2.42
C ILE A 46 -7.42 -2.50 -1.51
N ALA A 47 -6.25 -2.25 -2.12
CA ALA A 47 -5.08 -1.74 -1.44
C ALA A 47 -4.87 -0.26 -1.81
N GLN A 48 -4.86 0.59 -0.80
CA GLN A 48 -4.49 2.00 -0.92
C GLN A 48 -2.96 2.13 -0.85
N GLU A 49 -2.31 2.37 -1.98
CA GLU A 49 -0.89 2.66 -2.05
C GLU A 49 -0.68 4.16 -2.29
N GLU A 50 -0.63 4.91 -1.20
CA GLU A 50 -0.48 6.37 -1.20
C GLU A 50 0.98 6.83 -1.05
N ARG A 51 1.92 5.89 -0.80
CA ARG A 51 3.29 6.25 -0.43
C ARG A 51 4.23 6.31 -1.62
N ILE A 52 4.09 5.44 -2.61
CA ILE A 52 5.08 5.22 -3.66
C ILE A 52 4.50 5.37 -5.06
N PHE A 53 3.27 4.94 -5.29
CA PHE A 53 2.57 4.91 -6.58
C PHE A 53 1.42 5.91 -6.64
N ASP A 54 0.80 6.25 -5.50
CA ASP A 54 -0.37 7.14 -5.43
C ASP A 54 -1.56 6.54 -6.20
N GLU A 55 -1.88 5.28 -5.88
CA GLU A 55 -2.84 4.44 -6.59
C GLU A 55 -3.69 3.59 -5.64
N HIS A 56 -4.95 3.36 -6.02
CA HIS A 56 -5.76 2.27 -5.47
C HIS A 56 -5.63 1.03 -6.35
N PHE A 57 -4.99 -0.02 -5.83
CA PHE A 57 -4.95 -1.32 -6.50
C PHE A 57 -6.19 -2.14 -6.16
N MET A 58 -6.95 -2.51 -7.18
CA MET A 58 -8.25 -3.18 -7.02
C MET A 58 -8.21 -4.59 -7.61
N ARG A 59 -8.59 -5.57 -6.79
CA ARG A 59 -8.84 -6.94 -7.22
C ARG A 59 -10.33 -7.24 -7.10
N ARG A 60 -10.94 -7.61 -8.23
CA ARG A 60 -12.33 -8.06 -8.26
C ARG A 60 -12.45 -9.36 -7.47
N LEU A 61 -13.42 -9.43 -6.56
CA LEU A 61 -13.71 -10.64 -5.80
C LEU A 61 -14.99 -11.31 -6.28
N THR A 62 -15.03 -12.62 -6.15
CA THR A 62 -16.29 -13.36 -6.17
C THR A 62 -17.06 -13.14 -4.87
N VAL A 63 -18.36 -13.44 -4.86
CA VAL A 63 -19.18 -13.39 -3.64
C VAL A 63 -18.63 -14.34 -2.57
N ASP A 64 -18.17 -15.52 -2.96
CA ASP A 64 -17.59 -16.49 -2.02
C ASP A 64 -16.28 -16.01 -1.39
N GLU A 65 -15.42 -15.34 -2.18
CA GLU A 65 -14.20 -14.74 -1.64
C GLU A 65 -14.50 -13.60 -0.68
N ALA A 66 -15.42 -12.70 -1.04
CA ALA A 66 -15.85 -11.62 -0.15
C ALA A 66 -16.44 -12.17 1.16
N ARG A 67 -17.26 -13.23 1.07
CA ARG A 67 -17.84 -13.89 2.25
C ARG A 67 -16.77 -14.49 3.17
N ARG A 68 -15.75 -15.14 2.62
CA ARG A 68 -14.63 -15.70 3.40
C ARG A 68 -13.82 -14.61 4.11
N ILE A 69 -13.64 -13.45 3.48
CA ILE A 69 -13.04 -12.29 4.13
C ILE A 69 -13.92 -11.84 5.31
N SER A 70 -15.21 -11.60 5.08
CA SER A 70 -16.10 -11.05 6.10
C SER A 70 -16.36 -11.99 7.28
N ILE A 71 -16.41 -13.30 7.06
CA ILE A 71 -16.74 -14.28 8.11
C ILE A 71 -15.49 -14.83 8.77
N ASP A 72 -14.47 -15.17 7.98
CA ASP A 72 -13.32 -15.95 8.45
C ASP A 72 -12.02 -15.13 8.50
N ALA A 73 -12.07 -13.83 8.18
CA ALA A 73 -10.89 -12.98 7.98
C ALA A 73 -9.86 -13.61 7.01
N ASN A 74 -10.34 -14.38 6.02
CA ASN A 74 -9.49 -15.08 5.08
C ASN A 74 -9.26 -14.25 3.82
N TRP A 75 -8.21 -13.44 3.84
CA TRP A 75 -7.84 -12.53 2.77
C TRP A 75 -7.00 -13.21 1.67
N PRO A 76 -7.33 -12.99 0.39
CA PRO A 76 -6.41 -13.31 -0.70
C PRO A 76 -5.04 -12.65 -0.49
N VAL A 77 -3.98 -13.40 -0.82
CA VAL A 77 -2.61 -13.06 -0.45
C VAL A 77 -2.06 -11.81 -1.16
N GLU A 78 -2.66 -11.40 -2.28
CA GLU A 78 -2.13 -10.37 -3.18
C GLU A 78 -1.77 -9.05 -2.49
N PHE A 79 -2.53 -8.61 -1.48
CA PHE A 79 -2.26 -7.35 -0.77
C PHE A 79 -1.95 -7.53 0.72
N LEU A 80 -1.64 -8.75 1.17
CA LEU A 80 -1.39 -9.03 2.58
C LEU A 80 -0.08 -8.48 3.14
N SER A 81 0.88 -8.11 2.29
CA SER A 81 2.10 -7.42 2.71
C SER A 81 2.39 -6.23 1.82
N TYR A 82 3.04 -5.20 2.38
CA TYR A 82 3.29 -3.98 1.64
C TYR A 82 4.20 -4.24 0.44
N GLU A 83 5.15 -5.16 0.57
CA GLU A 83 5.98 -5.64 -0.54
C GLU A 83 5.15 -6.15 -1.73
N ARG A 84 4.07 -6.91 -1.47
CA ARG A 84 3.22 -7.45 -2.53
C ARG A 84 2.35 -6.37 -3.18
N VAL A 85 1.92 -5.37 -2.41
CA VAL A 85 1.28 -4.17 -2.95
C VAL A 85 2.23 -3.46 -3.92
N LEU A 86 3.48 -3.22 -3.53
CA LEU A 86 4.46 -2.58 -4.40
C LEU A 86 4.78 -3.41 -5.65
N LYS A 87 4.94 -4.72 -5.50
CA LYS A 87 5.08 -5.65 -6.65
C LYS A 87 3.88 -5.60 -7.59
N THR A 88 2.68 -5.36 -7.08
CA THR A 88 1.48 -5.20 -7.91
C THR A 88 1.56 -3.93 -8.76
N GLY A 89 1.98 -2.80 -8.18
CA GLY A 89 2.21 -1.56 -8.94
C GLY A 89 3.17 -1.77 -10.12
N HIS A 90 4.30 -2.43 -9.87
CA HIS A 90 5.26 -2.80 -10.92
C HIS A 90 4.67 -3.76 -11.97
N ALA A 91 3.93 -4.79 -11.55
CA ALA A 91 3.30 -5.75 -12.46
C ALA A 91 2.24 -5.08 -13.37
N LEU A 92 1.56 -4.05 -12.87
CA LEU A 92 0.61 -3.23 -13.62
C LEU A 92 1.28 -2.11 -14.43
N ARG A 93 2.62 -2.00 -14.38
CA ARG A 93 3.43 -0.96 -15.05
C ARG A 93 3.06 0.46 -14.61
N VAL A 94 2.56 0.61 -13.39
CA VAL A 94 2.41 1.93 -12.76
C VAL A 94 3.80 2.46 -12.46
N ARG A 95 4.01 3.74 -12.72
CA ARG A 95 5.28 4.40 -12.42
C ARG A 95 5.27 4.89 -10.97
N PRO A 96 6.31 4.58 -10.18
CA PRO A 96 6.47 5.22 -8.88
C PRO A 96 6.52 6.76 -9.01
N CYS A 97 6.02 7.45 -8.01
CA CYS A 97 6.08 8.90 -7.89
C CYS A 97 7.54 9.40 -7.91
N ILE A 98 7.74 10.59 -8.47
CA ILE A 98 9.03 11.26 -8.43
C ILE A 98 9.10 12.10 -7.16
N PHE A 99 9.93 11.68 -6.21
CA PHE A 99 10.18 12.42 -4.98
C PHE A 99 11.25 13.49 -5.19
N LEU A 100 10.88 14.76 -4.93
CA LEU A 100 11.84 15.87 -4.92
C LEU A 100 12.78 15.78 -3.71
N GLU A 101 12.23 15.46 -2.54
CA GLU A 101 13.00 15.21 -1.33
C GLU A 101 13.51 13.76 -1.33
N ARG A 102 14.83 13.58 -1.32
CA ARG A 102 15.46 12.26 -1.50
C ARG A 102 15.30 11.35 -0.29
N LEU A 103 15.07 11.94 0.88
CA LEU A 103 14.77 11.25 2.13
C LEU A 103 13.33 11.55 2.56
N SER A 104 12.40 11.61 1.59
CA SER A 104 10.99 11.82 1.91
C SER A 104 10.52 10.77 2.94
N PRO A 105 9.63 11.14 3.87
CA PRO A 105 9.22 10.20 4.89
C PRO A 105 8.55 8.94 4.33
N SER A 106 7.75 9.07 3.26
CA SER A 106 7.16 7.93 2.53
C SER A 106 8.22 6.93 2.05
N LEU A 107 9.35 7.41 1.52
CA LEU A 107 10.45 6.55 1.08
C LEU A 107 11.17 5.89 2.27
N VAL A 108 11.44 6.64 3.34
CA VAL A 108 12.14 6.12 4.53
C VAL A 108 11.30 5.07 5.24
N TRP A 109 10.02 5.34 5.52
CA TRP A 109 9.15 4.38 6.19
C TRP A 109 8.92 3.15 5.35
N THR A 110 8.73 3.31 4.04
CA THR A 110 8.54 2.13 3.19
C THR A 110 9.80 1.26 3.15
N ALA A 111 11.00 1.86 3.08
CA ALA A 111 12.24 1.10 3.18
C ALA A 111 12.39 0.38 4.54
N GLU A 112 11.98 1.02 5.64
CA GLU A 112 11.97 0.45 6.98
C GLU A 112 10.97 -0.71 7.10
N ASP A 113 9.73 -0.52 6.66
CA ASP A 113 8.66 -1.52 6.68
C ASP A 113 9.08 -2.76 5.87
N LEU A 114 9.64 -2.57 4.67
CA LEU A 114 10.16 -3.67 3.84
C LEU A 114 11.29 -4.44 4.55
N ARG A 115 12.24 -3.75 5.18
CA ARG A 115 13.34 -4.40 5.92
C ARG A 115 12.82 -5.12 7.17
N ARG A 116 11.81 -4.58 7.84
CA ARG A 116 11.21 -5.20 9.03
C ARG A 116 10.47 -6.47 8.66
N GLU A 117 9.68 -6.45 7.58
CA GLU A 117 8.93 -7.62 7.10
C GLU A 117 9.83 -8.71 6.52
N ARG A 118 10.89 -8.31 5.78
CA ARG A 118 11.85 -9.23 5.17
C ARG A 118 13.29 -8.79 5.47
N PRO A 119 13.89 -9.19 6.60
CA PRO A 119 15.22 -8.73 7.03
C PRO A 119 16.36 -8.99 6.04
N ASP A 120 16.24 -10.02 5.22
CA ASP A 120 17.20 -10.42 4.19
C ASP A 120 16.99 -9.75 2.83
N ILE A 121 15.98 -8.88 2.67
CA ILE A 121 15.74 -8.14 1.42
C ILE A 121 16.99 -7.38 0.98
N SER A 122 17.37 -7.49 -0.30
CA SER A 122 18.54 -6.79 -0.81
C SER A 122 18.28 -5.27 -0.94
N VAL A 123 19.35 -4.48 -0.98
CA VAL A 123 19.26 -3.05 -1.26
C VAL A 123 18.70 -2.82 -2.66
N GLU A 124 19.08 -3.68 -3.60
CA GLU A 124 18.70 -3.65 -5.00
C GLU A 124 17.19 -3.91 -5.16
N GLU A 125 16.63 -4.86 -4.40
CA GLU A 125 15.18 -5.10 -4.38
C GLU A 125 14.42 -3.92 -3.79
N ILE A 126 14.88 -3.33 -2.68
CA ILE A 126 14.26 -2.11 -2.12
C ILE A 126 14.30 -0.99 -3.16
N ALA A 127 15.44 -0.77 -3.80
CA ALA A 127 15.59 0.27 -4.81
C ALA A 127 14.61 0.08 -5.97
N LEU A 128 14.47 -1.15 -6.46
CA LEU A 128 13.52 -1.52 -7.50
C LEU A 128 12.07 -1.23 -7.05
N LEU A 129 11.69 -1.70 -5.86
CA LEU A 129 10.32 -1.55 -5.35
C LEU A 129 9.93 -0.08 -5.19
N LEU A 130 10.84 0.77 -4.72
CA LEU A 130 10.60 2.20 -4.50
C LEU A 130 10.82 3.08 -5.73
N GLY A 131 11.32 2.52 -6.85
CA GLY A 131 11.66 3.31 -8.03
C GLY A 131 12.85 4.26 -7.83
N VAL A 132 13.79 3.90 -6.95
CA VAL A 132 14.97 4.72 -6.62
C VAL A 132 16.27 3.99 -7.01
N THR A 133 17.40 4.67 -6.89
CA THR A 133 18.73 4.04 -7.09
C THR A 133 19.16 3.21 -5.88
N ALA A 134 20.00 2.20 -6.07
CA ALA A 134 20.58 1.42 -4.96
C ALA A 134 21.33 2.32 -3.95
N THR A 135 22.05 3.34 -4.43
CA THR A 135 22.71 4.33 -3.56
C THR A 135 21.71 5.10 -2.70
N GLN A 136 20.55 5.46 -3.25
CA GLN A 136 19.49 6.11 -2.48
C GLN A 136 18.85 5.15 -1.49
N ALA A 137 18.55 3.90 -1.87
CA ALA A 137 18.01 2.88 -0.96
C ALA A 137 18.93 2.64 0.26
N LYS A 138 20.27 2.60 0.07
CA LYS A 138 21.23 2.54 1.19
C LYS A 138 21.09 3.72 2.16
N ARG A 139 20.88 4.92 1.63
CA ARG A 139 20.70 6.13 2.45
C ARG A 139 19.37 6.13 3.20
N LEU A 140 18.30 5.65 2.57
CA LEU A 140 16.98 5.50 3.21
C LEU A 140 17.06 4.55 4.41
N LEU A 141 17.70 3.39 4.25
CA LEU A 141 17.90 2.42 5.35
C LEU A 141 18.75 2.98 6.50
N ALA A 142 19.79 3.74 6.18
CA ALA A 142 20.61 4.41 7.20
C ALA A 142 19.80 5.48 7.96
N ALA A 143 18.94 6.23 7.28
CA ALA A 143 18.07 7.24 7.89
C ALA A 143 16.97 6.62 8.78
N ALA A 144 16.42 5.47 8.39
CA ALA A 144 15.49 4.72 9.22
C ALA A 144 16.16 4.29 10.54
N SER A 145 17.40 3.81 10.46
CA SER A 145 18.18 3.31 11.61
C SER A 145 18.62 4.41 12.58
N SER A 146 18.73 5.67 12.13
CA SER A 146 19.19 6.79 12.96
C SER A 146 18.08 7.46 13.79
N GLY A 147 16.87 6.87 13.82
CA GLY A 147 15.78 7.33 14.67
C GLY A 147 14.92 8.46 14.08
N GLN A 148 15.16 8.89 12.84
CA GLN A 148 14.25 9.79 12.12
C GLN A 148 12.90 9.12 11.77
N GLY A 149 12.84 7.78 11.71
CA GLY A 149 11.59 7.01 11.59
C GLY A 149 10.79 6.86 12.89
N SER A 150 11.41 7.13 14.06
CA SER A 150 10.82 6.86 15.39
C SER A 150 9.74 7.84 15.83
N TRP A 151 9.51 8.93 15.09
CA TRP A 151 8.47 9.90 15.45
C TRP A 151 7.06 9.37 15.13
N TRP A 152 6.88 8.65 14.00
CA TRP A 152 5.58 8.12 13.58
C TRP A 152 5.14 6.86 14.32
N GLN A 153 6.09 6.01 14.73
CA GLN A 153 5.83 4.91 15.68
C GLN A 153 5.34 5.44 17.03
N ARG A 154 5.79 6.64 17.46
CA ARG A 154 5.33 7.29 18.68
C ARG A 154 3.96 7.97 18.53
N THR A 155 3.61 8.49 17.36
CA THR A 155 2.32 9.16 17.14
C THR A 155 1.17 8.22 16.73
N ARG A 156 1.41 7.05 16.11
CA ARG A 156 0.34 6.05 15.84
C ARG A 156 -0.35 5.57 17.12
N HIS A 157 0.41 5.27 18.18
CA HIS A 157 -0.16 4.88 19.47
C HIS A 157 -0.93 6.02 20.17
N LEU A 158 -0.59 7.29 19.90
CA LEU A 158 -1.25 8.45 20.51
C LEU A 158 -2.48 8.94 19.72
N LEU A 159 -2.58 8.61 18.43
CA LEU A 159 -3.66 9.07 17.56
C LEU A 159 -4.75 8.03 17.27
N GLY A 160 -4.58 6.77 17.69
CA GLY A 160 -5.62 5.75 17.53
C GLY A 160 -6.02 5.50 16.07
N LEU A 161 -5.05 5.64 15.16
CA LEU A 161 -5.14 5.34 13.73
C LEU A 161 -4.26 4.13 13.41
#